data_AF-A0A9E8MJF2-F1
#
_entry.id   AF-A0A9E8MJF2-F1
#
_cell.length_a   1.000
_cell.length_b   1.000
_cell.length_c   1.000
_cell.angle_alpha   90.00
_cell.angle_beta   90.00
_cell.angle_gamma   90.00
#
_symmetry.space_group_name_H-M   'P 1'
#
loop_
_entity.id
_entity.type
_entity.pdbx_description
1 polymer ?
#
loop_
_entity_poly.entity_id
_entity_poly.type
_entity_poly.pdbx_seq_one_letter_code
_entity_poly.pdbx_strand_id
1 'polypeptide(L)'
;HIELAKPVYHPGFIKKVKKILEIVCHNCSKVLADTRDPEFAAAINTRDPKVRFSRVWEVCKKRRRCENEEPKKKDEEFAPGLKTGPMEGHGGCGNMQPNVRQAALQLKAAFEVSVDEDGQKLKKKETTPITPEMAHSILRRISEEDLVNMGLNSDYARPEWMVLTVLPVPPPPVRPSISMDGTGTGMRNEDDLTYKLGDIIRANGNVKQAIREGSPQH
;
A
#
# COMPACT_ATOMS: atom_id res chain seq x y z
N HIS A 1 -2.56 -24.47 -0.91
CA HIS A 1 -2.03 -23.10 -1.13
C HIS A 1 -0.51 -23.14 -0.94
N ILE A 2 0.22 -22.09 -1.30
CA ILE A 2 1.66 -21.95 -1.09
C ILE A 2 1.91 -20.76 -0.16
N GLU A 3 2.60 -20.98 0.96
CA GLU A 3 3.05 -19.92 1.86
C GLU A 3 4.36 -19.30 1.36
N LEU A 4 4.33 -18.00 1.05
CA LEU A 4 5.49 -17.27 0.55
C LEU A 4 6.43 -16.92 1.71
N ALA A 5 7.74 -17.05 1.48
CA ALA A 5 8.79 -16.73 2.43
C ALA A 5 8.82 -15.23 2.79
N LYS A 6 8.47 -14.41 1.81
CA LYS A 6 8.31 -12.96 1.93
C LYS A 6 7.05 -12.54 1.19
N PRO A 7 6.36 -11.48 1.65
CA PRO A 7 5.20 -10.95 0.93
C PRO A 7 5.59 -10.44 -0.46
N VAL A 8 4.69 -10.53 -1.43
CA VAL A 8 4.91 -10.13 -2.83
C VAL A 8 3.76 -9.22 -3.30
N TYR A 9 4.07 -8.16 -4.04
CA TYR A 9 3.01 -7.34 -4.66
C TYR A 9 2.24 -8.14 -5.71
N HIS A 10 0.90 -8.12 -5.63
CA HIS A 10 0.11 -8.65 -6.73
C HIS A 10 0.27 -7.76 -7.98
N PRO A 11 0.70 -8.29 -9.13
CA PRO A 11 1.03 -7.49 -10.31
C PRO A 11 -0.17 -6.67 -10.83
N GLY A 12 -1.39 -7.20 -10.71
CA GLY A 12 -2.62 -6.49 -11.07
C GLY A 12 -2.98 -5.33 -10.15
N PHE A 13 -2.46 -5.29 -8.92
CA PHE A 13 -2.85 -4.30 -7.90
C PHE A 13 -1.73 -3.34 -7.50
N ILE A 14 -0.49 -3.52 -7.97
CA ILE A 14 0.65 -2.67 -7.59
C ILE A 14 0.37 -1.16 -7.81
N LYS A 15 -0.34 -0.80 -8.89
CA LYS A 15 -0.76 0.58 -9.15
C LYS A 15 -1.75 1.10 -8.12
N LYS A 16 -2.66 0.25 -7.64
CA LYS A 16 -3.64 0.59 -6.60
C LYS A 16 -2.96 0.74 -5.24
N VAL A 17 -2.05 -0.19 -4.89
CA VAL A 17 -1.20 -0.11 -3.69
C VAL A 17 -0.41 1.20 -3.68
N LYS A 18 0.23 1.55 -4.81
CA LYS A 18 0.94 2.82 -4.97
C LYS A 18 0.05 4.02 -4.61
N LYS A 19 -1.16 4.08 -5.17
CA LYS A 19 -2.09 5.18 -4.89
C LYS A 19 -2.54 5.21 -3.43
N ILE A 20 -2.75 4.05 -2.79
CA ILE A 20 -3.13 3.99 -1.38
C ILE A 20 -1.97 4.50 -0.50
N LEU A 21 -0.73 4.11 -0.80
CA LEU A 21 0.46 4.63 -0.11
C LEU A 21 0.65 6.15 -0.30
N GLU A 22 0.14 6.73 -1.39
CA GLU A 22 0.09 8.19 -1.59
C GLU A 22 -1.07 8.88 -0.85
N ILE A 23 -2.04 8.11 -0.33
CA ILE A 23 -3.18 8.63 0.45
C ILE A 23 -2.87 8.64 1.94
N VAL A 24 -2.19 7.61 2.44
CA VAL A 24 -1.98 7.38 3.88
C VAL A 24 -0.56 7.68 4.33
N CYS A 25 -0.41 7.98 5.61
CA CYS A 25 0.89 8.15 6.24
C CYS A 25 1.63 6.82 6.34
N HIS A 26 2.88 6.76 5.87
CA HIS A 26 3.70 5.56 5.96
C HIS A 26 4.05 5.14 7.40
N ASN A 27 3.88 6.03 8.40
CA ASN A 27 4.20 5.75 9.79
C ASN A 27 2.97 5.39 10.64
N CYS A 28 1.94 6.24 10.64
CA CYS A 28 0.71 6.01 11.43
C CYS A 28 -0.46 5.42 10.63
N SER A 29 -0.36 5.32 9.30
CA SER A 29 -1.39 4.75 8.41
C SER A 29 -2.71 5.53 8.34
N LYS A 30 -2.77 6.72 8.94
CA LYS A 30 -3.89 7.66 8.82
C LYS A 30 -3.90 8.34 7.45
N VAL A 31 -5.08 8.61 6.90
CA VAL A 31 -5.23 9.41 5.67
C VAL A 31 -4.62 10.80 5.87
N LEU A 32 -3.89 11.31 4.87
CA LEU A 32 -3.11 12.55 4.97
C LEU A 32 -3.94 13.85 4.88
N ALA A 33 -5.23 13.73 4.61
CA ALA A 33 -6.17 14.84 4.50
C ALA A 33 -7.41 14.55 5.36
N ASP A 34 -8.17 15.59 5.65
CA ASP A 34 -9.28 15.57 6.60
C ASP A 34 -10.42 16.45 6.08
N THR A 35 -11.61 16.27 6.64
CA THR A 35 -12.83 17.05 6.39
C THR A 35 -12.68 18.55 6.56
N ARG A 36 -11.63 19.02 7.24
CA ARG A 36 -11.24 20.44 7.34
C ARG A 36 -10.82 21.02 5.98
N ASP A 37 -10.34 20.19 5.06
CA ASP A 37 -10.06 20.57 3.68
C ASP A 37 -11.35 20.43 2.84
N PRO A 38 -11.89 21.54 2.27
CA PRO A 38 -13.13 21.48 1.50
C PRO A 38 -13.02 20.58 0.26
N GLU A 39 -11.82 20.44 -0.34
CA GLU A 39 -11.63 19.53 -1.48
C GLU A 39 -11.76 18.07 -1.03
N PHE A 40 -11.22 17.74 0.14
CA PHE A 40 -11.33 16.40 0.72
C PHE A 40 -12.77 16.10 1.14
N ALA A 41 -13.44 17.04 1.81
CA ALA A 41 -14.86 16.90 2.18
C ALA A 41 -15.76 16.69 0.96
N ALA A 42 -15.51 17.40 -0.15
CA ALA A 42 -16.23 17.18 -1.40
C ALA A 42 -15.88 15.82 -2.03
N ALA A 43 -14.63 15.36 -1.91
CA ALA A 43 -14.19 14.07 -2.42
C ALA A 43 -14.89 12.89 -1.71
N ILE A 44 -14.93 12.88 -0.38
CA ILE A 44 -15.53 11.79 0.42
C ILE A 44 -17.04 11.64 0.18
N ASN A 45 -17.73 12.76 -0.10
CA ASN A 45 -19.17 12.79 -0.38
C ASN A 45 -19.52 12.32 -1.80
N THR A 46 -18.53 11.96 -2.61
CA THR A 46 -18.78 11.41 -3.94
C THR A 46 -19.42 10.03 -3.84
N ARG A 47 -20.61 9.84 -4.44
CA ARG A 47 -21.40 8.60 -4.35
C ARG A 47 -20.72 7.39 -4.98
N ASP A 48 -20.08 7.55 -6.13
CA ASP A 48 -19.38 6.47 -6.82
C ASP A 48 -18.03 6.17 -6.11
N PRO A 49 -17.79 4.94 -5.60
CA PRO A 49 -16.58 4.62 -4.85
C PRO A 49 -15.28 4.75 -5.64
N LYS A 50 -15.32 4.47 -6.95
CA LYS A 50 -14.14 4.53 -7.83
C LYS A 50 -13.76 5.98 -8.13
N VAL A 51 -14.76 6.84 -8.35
CA VAL A 51 -14.55 8.29 -8.51
C VAL A 51 -14.12 8.90 -7.19
N ARG A 52 -14.75 8.54 -6.07
CA ARG A 52 -14.37 8.95 -4.71
C ARG A 52 -12.89 8.65 -4.44
N PHE A 53 -12.44 7.42 -4.68
CA PHE A 53 -11.04 7.04 -4.51
C PHE A 53 -10.09 7.90 -5.35
N SER A 54 -10.46 8.17 -6.59
CA SER A 54 -9.63 8.99 -7.49
C SER A 54 -9.53 10.43 -7.00
N ARG A 55 -10.64 11.02 -6.52
CA ARG A 55 -10.67 12.37 -5.97
C ARG A 55 -9.89 12.49 -4.66
N VAL A 56 -10.10 11.55 -3.73
CA VAL A 56 -9.35 11.49 -2.47
C VAL A 56 -7.84 11.38 -2.75
N TRP A 57 -7.45 10.52 -3.68
CA TRP A 57 -6.05 10.40 -4.11
C TRP A 57 -5.47 11.70 -4.67
N GLU A 58 -6.22 12.43 -5.49
CA GLU A 58 -5.78 13.72 -6.07
C GLU A 58 -5.50 14.79 -5.02
N VAL A 59 -6.26 14.80 -3.92
CA VAL A 59 -6.05 15.69 -2.78
C VAL A 59 -4.83 15.24 -1.96
N CYS A 60 -4.78 13.96 -1.58
CA CYS A 60 -3.74 13.46 -0.68
C CYS A 60 -2.34 13.38 -1.33
N LYS A 61 -2.23 13.07 -2.64
CA LYS A 61 -0.92 12.89 -3.30
C LYS A 61 0.00 14.11 -3.26
N LYS A 62 -0.59 15.29 -3.04
CA LYS A 62 0.12 16.58 -2.95
C LYS A 62 0.68 16.81 -1.54
N ARG A 63 0.14 16.16 -0.52
CA ARG A 63 0.56 16.30 0.88
C ARG A 63 1.89 15.56 1.08
N ARG A 64 2.87 16.26 1.64
CA ARG A 64 4.24 15.74 1.92
C ARG A 64 4.56 15.65 3.40
N ARG A 65 3.57 15.86 4.26
CA ARG A 65 3.70 15.79 5.72
C ARG A 65 2.37 15.31 6.30
N CYS A 66 2.45 14.45 7.31
CA CYS A 66 1.30 14.05 8.10
C CYS A 66 1.04 15.13 9.16
N GLU A 67 -0.03 15.90 9.03
CA GLU A 67 -0.30 17.07 9.87
C GLU A 67 -0.56 16.65 11.32
N ASN A 68 0.19 17.21 12.27
CA ASN A 68 -0.05 17.05 13.71
C ASN A 68 -0.45 18.40 14.29
N GLU A 69 -1.55 18.97 13.80
CA GLU A 69 -2.07 20.18 14.40
C GLU A 69 -2.84 19.81 15.66
N GLU A 70 -2.37 20.33 16.79
CA GLU A 70 -3.24 20.47 17.95
C GLU A 70 -4.34 21.48 17.59
N PRO A 71 -5.60 21.20 17.97
CA PRO A 71 -6.66 22.14 17.68
C PRO A 71 -6.35 23.47 18.34
N LYS A 72 -6.29 24.53 17.53
CA LYS A 72 -6.24 25.88 18.05
C LYS A 72 -7.45 26.05 18.96
N LYS A 73 -7.23 26.18 20.27
CA LYS A 73 -8.23 26.75 21.17
C LYS A 73 -8.58 28.09 20.54
N LYS A 74 -9.77 28.20 19.98
CA LYS A 74 -10.31 29.52 19.67
C LYS A 74 -10.40 30.22 21.01
N ASP A 75 -9.55 31.22 21.23
CA ASP A 75 -9.75 32.26 22.23
C ASP A 75 -10.96 33.13 21.79
N GLU A 76 -12.11 32.49 21.56
CA GLU A 76 -13.37 33.16 21.27
C GLU A 76 -14.14 33.28 22.58
N GLU A 77 -14.32 34.53 22.97
CA GLU A 77 -15.10 34.99 24.10
C GLU A 77 -16.38 34.17 24.32
N PHE A 78 -16.62 33.92 25.59
CA PHE A 78 -17.74 33.21 26.17
C PHE A 78 -19.10 33.75 25.66
N ALA A 79 -19.60 33.24 24.54
CA ALA A 79 -21.00 33.34 24.17
C ALA A 79 -21.77 32.19 24.86
N PRO A 80 -22.63 32.47 25.86
CA PRO A 80 -23.31 31.43 26.61
C PRO A 80 -24.41 30.80 25.75
N GLY A 81 -24.16 29.62 25.17
CA GLY A 81 -25.23 28.82 24.55
C GLY A 81 -24.85 27.80 23.48
N LEU A 82 -23.65 27.84 22.89
CA LEU A 82 -23.25 26.89 21.86
C LEU A 82 -22.21 25.90 22.41
N LYS A 83 -22.60 24.64 22.59
CA LYS A 83 -21.66 23.54 22.88
C LYS A 83 -20.82 23.26 21.63
N THR A 84 -19.86 24.12 21.32
CA THR A 84 -18.77 23.75 20.41
C THR A 84 -17.83 22.85 21.21
N GLY A 85 -17.99 21.53 21.07
CA GLY A 85 -16.99 20.59 21.54
C GLY A 85 -15.62 20.94 20.97
N PRO A 86 -14.51 20.58 21.66
CA PRO A 86 -13.18 20.83 21.14
C PRO A 86 -13.08 20.23 19.73
N MET A 87 -12.80 21.06 18.73
CA MET A 87 -12.48 20.56 17.38
C MET A 87 -11.31 19.60 17.56
N GLU A 88 -11.44 18.33 17.18
CA GLU A 88 -10.32 17.41 17.24
C GLU A 88 -9.35 17.75 16.09
N GLY A 89 -8.06 17.85 16.38
CA GLY A 89 -7.04 18.07 15.36
C GLY A 89 -6.91 16.87 14.42
N HIS A 90 -6.15 17.01 13.32
CA HIS A 90 -5.92 15.89 12.39
C HIS A 90 -5.36 14.64 13.10
N GLY A 91 -4.65 14.80 14.22
CA GLY A 91 -4.08 13.68 14.98
C GLY A 91 -3.05 12.86 14.19
N GLY A 92 -2.34 13.48 13.24
CA GLY A 92 -1.25 12.86 12.51
C GLY A 92 0.05 12.83 13.32
N CYS A 93 1.10 12.20 12.78
CA CYS A 93 2.36 12.00 13.51
C CYS A 93 3.48 12.99 13.15
N GLY A 94 3.24 13.99 12.29
CA GLY A 94 4.24 15.01 11.94
C GLY A 94 5.28 14.61 10.88
N ASN A 95 5.39 13.31 10.57
CA ASN A 95 6.43 12.77 9.69
C ASN A 95 6.25 13.19 8.21
N MET A 96 7.40 13.39 7.55
CA MET A 96 7.47 13.65 6.11
C MET A 96 7.02 12.43 5.31
N GLN A 97 6.29 12.66 4.22
CA GLN A 97 5.79 11.61 3.34
C GLN A 97 6.56 11.61 2.02
N PRO A 98 6.99 10.43 1.55
CA PRO A 98 7.72 10.33 0.30
C PRO A 98 6.82 10.58 -0.92
N ASN A 99 7.45 10.84 -2.05
CA ASN A 99 6.82 10.66 -3.35
C ASN A 99 6.99 9.20 -3.78
N VAL A 100 5.89 8.46 -3.86
CA VAL A 100 5.92 7.04 -4.24
C VAL A 100 6.10 6.93 -5.76
N ARG A 101 7.15 6.25 -6.20
CA ARG A 101 7.41 5.94 -7.60
C ARG A 101 7.32 4.45 -7.85
N GLN A 102 6.79 4.08 -9.01
CA GLN A 102 6.76 2.70 -9.46
C GLN A 102 7.83 2.52 -10.54
N ALA A 103 8.65 1.49 -10.40
CA ALA A 103 9.57 1.01 -11.43
C ALA A 103 9.33 -0.50 -11.60
N ALA A 104 8.70 -0.89 -12.72
CA ALA A 104 8.23 -2.26 -12.95
C ALA A 104 7.39 -2.81 -11.77
N LEU A 105 7.87 -3.86 -11.10
CA LEU A 105 7.23 -4.51 -9.95
C LEU A 105 7.73 -4.00 -8.60
N GLN A 106 8.50 -2.91 -8.58
CA GLN A 106 9.02 -2.30 -7.37
C GLN A 106 8.41 -0.93 -7.12
N LEU A 107 8.14 -0.63 -5.85
CA LEU A 107 7.78 0.69 -5.37
C LEU A 107 8.98 1.31 -4.66
N LYS A 108 9.20 2.61 -4.86
CA LYS A 108 10.30 3.37 -4.25
C LYS A 108 9.75 4.64 -3.62
N ALA A 109 10.16 4.93 -2.41
CA ALA A 109 9.91 6.17 -1.70
C ALA A 109 11.02 7.17 -2.04
N ALA A 110 10.66 8.30 -2.66
CA ALA A 110 11.60 9.37 -2.96
C ALA A 110 11.39 10.56 -2.02
N PHE A 111 12.45 10.96 -1.30
CA PHE A 111 12.49 12.15 -0.47
C PHE A 111 13.36 13.23 -1.14
N GLU A 112 12.90 14.48 -1.07
CA GLU A 112 13.69 15.64 -1.51
C GLU A 112 14.37 16.23 -0.28
N VAL A 113 15.68 16.10 -0.21
CA VAL A 113 16.51 16.62 0.88
C VAL A 113 17.36 17.75 0.33
N SER A 114 17.28 18.93 0.95
CA SER A 114 18.23 20.02 0.68
C SER A 114 19.50 19.76 1.48
N VAL A 115 20.61 19.54 0.78
CA VAL A 115 21.95 19.45 1.38
C VAL A 115 22.65 20.77 1.09
N ASP A 116 23.19 21.39 2.14
CA ASP A 116 24.00 22.59 2.02
C ASP A 116 25.45 22.15 1.75
N GLU A 117 25.92 22.27 0.51
CA GLU A 117 27.34 22.18 0.15
C GLU A 117 27.81 23.58 -0.28
N ASP A 118 28.86 24.09 0.37
CA ASP A 118 29.54 25.35 0.02
C ASP A 118 28.61 26.57 -0.20
N GLY A 119 27.59 26.72 0.66
CA GLY A 119 26.65 27.85 0.59
C GLY A 119 25.62 27.77 -0.54
N GLN A 120 25.61 26.70 -1.35
CA GLN A 120 24.57 26.41 -2.33
C GLN A 120 23.68 25.25 -1.84
N LYS A 121 22.37 25.53 -1.74
CA LYS A 121 21.34 24.53 -1.42
C LYS A 121 21.14 23.57 -2.59
N LEU A 122 21.79 22.41 -2.57
CA LEU A 122 21.60 21.37 -3.57
C LEU A 122 20.44 20.46 -3.16
N LYS A 123 19.44 20.30 -4.03
CA LYS A 123 18.31 19.38 -3.79
C LYS A 123 18.69 17.97 -4.24
N LYS A 124 19.05 17.10 -3.29
CA LYS A 124 19.32 15.69 -3.55
C LYS A 124 18.03 14.87 -3.40
N LYS A 125 17.83 13.92 -4.31
CA LYS A 125 16.72 12.96 -4.26
C LYS A 125 17.22 11.65 -3.66
N GLU A 126 16.87 11.40 -2.41
CA GLU A 126 17.12 10.11 -1.78
C GLU A 126 15.98 9.16 -2.12
N THR A 127 16.30 7.94 -2.54
CA THR A 127 15.29 6.97 -2.96
C THR A 127 15.50 5.65 -2.24
N THR A 128 14.49 5.23 -1.46
CA THR A 128 14.49 3.96 -0.73
C THR A 128 13.44 3.01 -1.29
N PRO A 129 13.70 1.70 -1.39
CA PRO A 129 12.70 0.74 -1.84
C PRO A 129 11.59 0.57 -0.79
N ILE A 130 10.34 0.52 -1.23
CA ILE A 130 9.20 0.15 -0.37
C ILE A 130 8.97 -1.34 -0.59
N THR A 131 9.44 -2.15 0.35
CA THR A 131 9.24 -3.60 0.29
C THR A 131 7.76 -3.95 0.45
N PRO A 132 7.29 -5.08 -0.13
CA PRO A 132 5.91 -5.51 0.05
C PRO A 132 5.54 -5.72 1.53
N GLU A 133 6.51 -6.10 2.36
CA GLU A 133 6.34 -6.26 3.82
C GLU A 133 6.05 -4.91 4.52
N MET A 134 6.79 -3.85 4.14
CA MET A 134 6.53 -2.50 4.64
C MET A 134 5.14 -2.02 4.20
N ALA A 135 4.81 -2.20 2.91
CA ALA A 135 3.50 -1.82 2.40
C ALA A 135 2.38 -2.58 3.11
N HIS A 136 2.48 -3.90 3.26
CA HIS A 136 1.49 -4.70 3.96
C HIS A 136 1.26 -4.22 5.41
N SER A 137 2.34 -3.88 6.13
CA SER A 137 2.27 -3.36 7.50
C SER A 137 1.58 -2.00 7.59
N ILE A 138 1.74 -1.14 6.58
CA ILE A 138 1.02 0.14 6.48
C ILE A 138 -0.45 -0.11 6.17
N LEU A 139 -0.75 -0.88 5.11
CA LEU A 139 -2.10 -1.11 4.63
C LEU A 139 -2.99 -1.79 5.68
N ARG A 140 -2.44 -2.71 6.48
CA ARG A 140 -3.16 -3.41 7.54
C ARG A 140 -3.59 -2.50 8.70
N ARG A 141 -2.87 -1.40 8.94
CA ARG A 141 -3.11 -0.47 10.05
C ARG A 141 -4.07 0.66 9.70
N ILE A 142 -4.54 0.74 8.45
CA ILE A 142 -5.55 1.72 8.03
C ILE A 142 -6.87 1.39 8.76
N SER A 143 -7.52 2.41 9.32
CA SER A 143 -8.81 2.25 10.01
C SER A 143 -9.95 1.99 9.02
N GLU A 144 -11.01 1.32 9.47
CA GLU A 144 -12.17 1.04 8.61
C GLU A 144 -12.87 2.31 8.12
N GLU A 145 -12.91 3.34 8.97
CA GLU A 145 -13.43 4.67 8.61
C GLU A 145 -12.64 5.27 7.44
N ASP A 146 -11.30 5.22 7.50
CA ASP A 146 -10.43 5.73 6.43
C ASP A 146 -10.64 4.93 5.13
N LEU A 147 -10.83 3.60 5.21
CA LEU A 147 -11.13 2.76 4.06
C LEU A 147 -12.44 3.19 3.37
N VAL A 148 -13.49 3.41 4.15
CA VAL A 148 -14.79 3.86 3.63
C VAL A 148 -14.67 5.25 3.00
N ASN A 149 -14.03 6.18 3.70
CA ASN A 149 -13.82 7.57 3.24
C ASN A 149 -13.08 7.63 1.90
N MET A 150 -12.05 6.80 1.71
CA MET A 150 -11.33 6.74 0.44
C MET A 150 -12.03 5.92 -0.66
N GLY A 151 -13.19 5.30 -0.39
CA GLY A 151 -13.91 4.52 -1.41
C GLY A 151 -13.44 3.08 -1.57
N LEU A 152 -12.86 2.48 -0.54
CA LEU A 152 -12.62 1.05 -0.44
C LEU A 152 -13.72 0.37 0.40
N ASN A 153 -13.77 -0.95 0.35
CA ASN A 153 -14.72 -1.77 1.10
C ASN A 153 -13.95 -2.63 2.12
N SER A 154 -14.33 -2.54 3.40
CA SER A 154 -13.67 -3.25 4.50
C SER A 154 -13.90 -4.77 4.50
N ASP A 155 -15.03 -5.23 3.95
CA ASP A 155 -15.42 -6.65 4.04
C ASP A 155 -14.88 -7.46 2.86
N TYR A 156 -14.85 -6.86 1.67
CA TYR A 156 -14.56 -7.59 0.42
C TYR A 156 -13.29 -7.14 -0.29
N ALA A 157 -12.73 -5.97 0.05
CA ALA A 157 -11.65 -5.36 -0.73
C ALA A 157 -10.63 -4.65 0.18
N ARG A 158 -10.21 -5.34 1.25
CA ARG A 158 -9.18 -4.81 2.14
C ARG A 158 -7.85 -4.61 1.41
N PRO A 159 -7.18 -3.47 1.61
CA PRO A 159 -6.01 -3.12 0.82
C PRO A 159 -4.81 -4.02 1.09
N GLU A 160 -4.67 -4.56 2.30
CA GLU A 160 -3.56 -5.46 2.62
C GLU A 160 -3.61 -6.79 1.84
N TRP A 161 -4.77 -7.17 1.29
CA TRP A 161 -4.93 -8.35 0.42
C TRP A 161 -4.33 -8.14 -0.98
N MET A 162 -4.02 -6.90 -1.35
CA MET A 162 -3.29 -6.60 -2.58
C MET A 162 -1.81 -7.00 -2.51
N VAL A 163 -1.31 -7.33 -1.31
CA VAL A 163 0.00 -7.93 -1.07
C VAL A 163 -0.19 -9.40 -0.74
N LEU A 164 0.36 -10.28 -1.57
CA LEU A 164 0.26 -11.73 -1.42
C LEU A 164 1.23 -12.21 -0.34
N THR A 165 0.69 -12.81 0.71
CA THR A 165 1.45 -13.60 1.70
C THR A 165 1.28 -15.10 1.45
N VAL A 166 0.11 -15.48 0.94
CA VAL A 166 -0.26 -16.84 0.55
C VAL A 166 -0.74 -16.83 -0.89
N LEU A 167 -0.17 -17.71 -1.72
CA LEU A 167 -0.57 -17.89 -3.11
C LEU A 167 -1.56 -19.07 -3.21
N PRO A 168 -2.79 -18.86 -3.72
CA PRO A 168 -3.70 -19.97 -3.97
C PRO A 168 -3.16 -20.86 -5.09
N VAL A 169 -3.36 -22.17 -4.95
CA VAL A 169 -2.95 -23.15 -5.96
C VAL A 169 -4.21 -23.69 -6.63
N PRO A 170 -4.38 -23.50 -7.95
CA PRO A 170 -5.55 -24.01 -8.66
C PRO A 170 -5.56 -25.55 -8.69
N PRO A 171 -6.76 -26.17 -8.64
CA PRO A 171 -6.90 -27.62 -8.69
C PRO A 171 -6.60 -28.17 -10.11
N PRO A 172 -6.32 -29.47 -10.26
CA PRO A 172 -5.96 -30.09 -11.55
C PRO A 172 -6.90 -29.80 -12.73
N PRO A 173 -8.25 -29.68 -12.57
CA PRO A 173 -9.12 -29.32 -13.68
C PRO A 173 -8.82 -27.96 -14.32
N VAL A 174 -8.21 -27.04 -13.58
CA VAL A 174 -7.79 -25.71 -14.06
C VAL A 174 -6.37 -25.74 -14.64
N ARG A 175 -5.61 -26.82 -14.42
CA ARG A 175 -4.24 -27.05 -14.90
C ARG A 175 -4.10 -28.47 -15.49
N PRO A 176 -4.84 -28.80 -16.57
CA PRO A 176 -4.93 -30.16 -17.09
C PRO A 176 -3.61 -30.63 -17.70
N SER A 177 -3.20 -31.87 -17.41
CA SER A 177 -2.07 -32.49 -18.09
C SER A 177 -2.51 -33.17 -19.39
N ILE A 178 -1.63 -33.14 -20.39
CA ILE A 178 -1.84 -33.78 -21.68
C ILE A 178 -0.93 -35.02 -21.76
N SER A 179 -1.52 -36.20 -21.86
CA SER A 179 -0.80 -37.43 -22.17
C SER A 179 -0.78 -37.67 -23.67
N MET A 180 0.40 -37.88 -24.27
CA MET A 180 0.55 -38.02 -25.72
C MET A 180 -0.18 -39.25 -26.30
N ASP A 181 -0.28 -40.34 -25.52
CA ASP A 181 -0.77 -41.63 -26.02
C ASP A 181 -2.18 -41.99 -25.54
N GLY A 182 -2.87 -41.13 -24.77
CA GLY A 182 -4.22 -41.40 -24.23
C GLY A 182 -4.35 -42.60 -23.28
N THR A 183 -3.32 -43.44 -23.15
CA THR A 183 -3.28 -44.69 -22.36
C THR A 183 -2.81 -44.50 -20.93
N GLY A 184 -2.58 -43.26 -20.48
CA GLY A 184 -2.19 -42.93 -19.10
C GLY A 184 -0.77 -43.36 -18.68
N THR A 185 -0.11 -44.20 -19.47
CA THR A 185 1.25 -44.77 -19.26
C THR A 185 2.35 -44.12 -20.09
N GLY A 186 2.00 -43.26 -21.07
CA GLY A 186 2.96 -42.51 -21.89
C GLY A 186 3.54 -41.27 -21.19
N MET A 187 4.51 -40.61 -21.84
CA MET A 187 5.07 -39.34 -21.36
C MET A 187 3.96 -38.30 -21.17
N ARG A 188 3.92 -37.70 -19.98
CA ARG A 188 2.93 -36.68 -19.60
C ARG A 188 3.55 -35.30 -19.77
N ASN A 189 2.90 -34.45 -20.56
CA ASN A 189 3.19 -33.02 -20.63
C ASN A 189 2.25 -32.31 -19.65
N GLU A 190 2.82 -31.67 -18.64
CA GLU A 190 2.05 -30.91 -17.66
C GLU A 190 1.64 -29.54 -18.22
N ASP A 191 0.63 -28.92 -17.62
CA ASP A 191 0.21 -27.56 -17.97
C ASP A 191 1.28 -26.51 -17.63
N ASP A 192 1.35 -25.42 -18.40
CA ASP A 192 2.29 -24.30 -18.17
C ASP A 192 2.16 -23.67 -16.77
N LEU A 193 0.94 -23.62 -16.21
CA LEU A 193 0.72 -23.17 -14.84
C LEU A 193 1.42 -24.08 -13.83
N THR A 194 1.41 -25.39 -14.07
CA THR A 194 2.10 -26.37 -13.21
C THR A 194 3.61 -26.14 -13.25
N TYR A 195 4.18 -25.90 -14.43
CA TYR A 195 5.61 -25.57 -14.56
C TYR A 195 5.97 -24.26 -13.84
N LYS A 196 5.18 -23.19 -14.01
CA LYS A 196 5.43 -21.91 -13.34
C LYS A 196 5.24 -21.98 -11.83
N LEU A 197 4.28 -22.76 -11.34
CA LEU A 197 4.14 -23.04 -9.91
C LEU A 197 5.36 -23.78 -9.36
N GLY A 198 5.93 -24.72 -10.13
CA GLY A 198 7.20 -25.38 -9.79
C GLY A 198 8.37 -24.39 -9.66
N ASP A 199 8.49 -23.44 -10.59
CA ASP A 199 9.48 -22.35 -10.51
C ASP A 199 9.31 -21.50 -9.25
N ILE A 200 8.07 -21.12 -8.93
CA ILE A 200 7.73 -20.34 -7.73
C ILE A 200 8.11 -21.10 -6.45
N ILE A 201 7.79 -22.40 -6.37
CA ILE A 201 8.12 -23.22 -5.20
C ILE A 201 9.63 -23.30 -4.99
N ARG A 202 10.41 -23.52 -6.06
CA ARG A 202 11.88 -23.56 -6.00
C ARG A 202 12.46 -22.23 -5.53
N ALA A 203 12.05 -21.12 -6.14
CA ALA A 203 12.51 -19.80 -5.74
C ALA A 203 12.15 -19.48 -4.28
N ASN A 204 10.93 -19.83 -3.86
CA ASN A 204 10.47 -19.64 -2.49
C ASN A 204 11.28 -20.48 -1.49
N GLY A 205 11.61 -21.72 -1.84
CA GLY A 205 12.48 -22.60 -1.05
C GLY A 205 13.87 -22.01 -0.85
N ASN A 206 14.49 -21.51 -1.93
CA ASN A 206 15.81 -20.88 -1.88
C ASN A 206 15.81 -19.64 -0.98
N VAL A 207 14.77 -18.79 -1.05
CA VAL A 207 14.63 -17.63 -0.18
C VAL A 207 14.45 -18.05 1.29
N LYS A 208 13.63 -19.09 1.58
CA LYS A 208 13.50 -19.62 2.95
C LYS A 208 14.83 -20.12 3.50
N GLN A 209 15.62 -20.79 2.67
CA GLN A 209 16.94 -21.29 3.06
C GLN A 209 17.91 -20.15 3.34
N ALA A 210 18.02 -19.16 2.44
CA ALA A 210 18.88 -17.99 2.62
C ALA A 210 18.55 -17.20 3.90
N ILE A 211 17.26 -17.07 4.24
CA ILE A 211 16.81 -16.42 5.49
C ILE A 211 17.27 -17.24 6.71
N ARG A 212 17.21 -18.57 6.68
CA ARG A 212 17.66 -19.42 7.80
C ARG A 212 19.18 -19.40 7.99
N GLU A 213 19.91 -19.34 6.89
CA GLU A 213 21.38 -19.31 6.89
C GLU A 213 21.93 -17.92 7.23
N GLY A 214 21.08 -16.90 7.34
CA GLY A 214 21.49 -15.54 7.69
C GLY A 214 22.29 -14.87 6.56
N SER A 215 21.98 -15.19 5.30
CA SER A 215 22.67 -14.61 4.14
C SER A 215 22.69 -13.07 4.19
N PRO A 216 23.78 -12.42 3.77
CA PRO A 216 23.95 -10.97 3.89
C PRO A 216 22.87 -10.20 3.14
N GLN A 217 22.34 -9.15 3.77
CA GLN A 217 21.43 -8.19 3.16
C GLN A 217 22.27 -7.21 2.31
N HIS A 218 22.26 -7.38 0.99
CA HIS A 218 22.88 -6.45 0.03
C HIS A 218 21.84 -5.53 -0.61
#